data_AF-A0A1G8RNX7-F1
#
_entry.id   AF-A0A1G8RNX7-F1
#
_cell.length_a   1.000
_cell.length_b   1.000
_cell.length_c   1.000
_cell.angle_alpha   90.00
_cell.angle_beta   90.00
_cell.angle_gamma   90.00
#
_symmetry.space_group_name_H-M   'P 1'
#
loop_
_entity.id
_entity.type
_entity.pdbx_description
1 polymer ?
#
loop_
_entity_poly.entity_id
_entity_poly.type
_entity_poly.pdbx_seq_one_letter_code
_entity_poly.pdbx_strand_id
1 'polypeptide(L)'
;DYFVLHVGKRYMNHTMIDVWPPHKDVVVEEDDPEQILEAINDRGITRLVVEDIPPTSPTFLRETVSSAKRRIVSALAYSSTGRVDQADVTIKGCAESEKNVMATMHMSEELSDIKDQLQKNRDALLVDDRPVETYRRIEPADAIKKLTPSTEFGSATRSYLDVLGNDPKFLTTSW
;
A
#
# COMPACT_ATOMS: atom_id res chain seq x y z
N ASP A 1 7.56 12.90 -3.61
CA ASP A 1 8.29 11.81 -2.94
C ASP A 1 7.52 10.51 -3.11
N TYR A 2 8.14 9.36 -2.87
CA TYR A 2 7.51 8.04 -2.90
C TYR A 2 7.76 7.34 -1.55
N PHE A 3 6.80 6.52 -1.14
CA PHE A 3 6.83 5.82 0.14
C PHE A 3 6.34 4.39 -0.10
N VAL A 4 6.86 3.46 0.68
CA VAL A 4 6.30 2.11 0.82
C VAL A 4 5.85 1.96 2.26
N LEU A 5 4.60 1.54 2.44
CA LEU A 5 4.05 1.20 3.73
C LEU A 5 3.89 -0.32 3.79
N HIS A 6 4.52 -0.92 4.78
CA HIS A 6 4.42 -2.32 5.13
C HIS A 6 3.52 -2.46 6.35
N VAL A 7 2.58 -3.41 6.32
CA VAL A 7 1.67 -3.68 7.44
C VAL A 7 2.13 -4.92 8.19
N GLY A 8 2.24 -4.86 9.51
CA GLY A 8 2.67 -5.96 10.38
C GLY A 8 4.19 -6.17 10.44
N LYS A 9 4.89 -6.13 9.31
CA LYS A 9 6.35 -6.29 9.24
C LYS A 9 6.89 -5.79 7.91
N ARG A 10 8.19 -5.49 7.84
CA ARG A 10 8.86 -5.30 6.55
C ARG A 10 8.79 -6.58 5.71
N TYR A 11 8.45 -6.43 4.43
CA TYR A 11 8.33 -7.54 3.47
C TYR A 11 9.45 -7.59 2.43
N MET A 12 10.13 -6.47 2.19
CA MET A 12 11.13 -6.34 1.12
C MET A 12 11.99 -5.10 1.38
N ASN A 13 13.25 -5.13 0.95
CA ASN A 13 14.15 -3.99 0.93
C ASN A 13 14.02 -3.21 -0.40
N HIS A 14 13.49 -1.99 -0.33
CA HIS A 14 13.21 -1.15 -1.49
C HIS A 14 14.31 -0.14 -1.85
N THR A 15 15.50 -0.25 -1.24
CA THR A 15 16.60 0.73 -1.43
C THR A 15 17.03 0.86 -2.89
N MET A 16 17.04 -0.25 -3.65
CA MET A 16 17.49 -0.25 -5.05
C MET A 16 16.52 0.44 -6.01
N ILE A 17 15.28 0.68 -5.59
CA ILE A 17 14.29 1.47 -6.32
C ILE A 17 14.08 2.86 -5.70
N ASP A 18 15.10 3.37 -5.01
CA ASP A 18 15.20 4.72 -4.44
C ASP A 18 14.35 4.96 -3.19
N VAL A 19 13.66 3.95 -2.63
CA VAL A 19 12.91 4.07 -1.36
C VAL A 19 13.88 4.11 -0.17
N TRP A 20 14.45 5.30 0.05
CA TRP A 20 15.45 5.61 1.06
C TRP A 20 15.43 7.13 1.35
N PRO A 21 15.69 7.62 2.58
CA PRO A 21 16.13 6.94 3.81
C PRO A 21 14.95 6.38 4.63
N PRO A 22 15.16 5.83 5.86
CA PRO A 22 14.15 5.01 6.55
C PRO A 22 12.76 5.60 6.73
N HIS A 23 12.57 6.92 6.64
CA HIS A 23 11.23 7.51 6.70
C HIS A 23 10.36 7.22 5.46
N LYS A 24 10.97 6.72 4.36
CA LYS A 24 10.28 6.32 3.12
C LYS A 24 9.84 4.85 3.09
N ASP A 25 10.51 3.99 3.86
CA ASP A 25 10.23 2.55 3.99
C ASP A 25 9.65 2.31 5.38
N VAL A 26 8.33 2.35 5.47
CA VAL A 26 7.57 2.50 6.71
C VAL A 26 6.97 1.17 7.09
N VAL A 27 7.11 0.78 8.36
CA VAL A 27 6.38 -0.35 8.94
C VAL A 27 5.29 0.20 9.86
N VAL A 28 4.04 -0.16 9.59
CA VAL A 28 2.91 0.00 10.49
C VAL A 28 2.78 -1.34 11.22
N GLU A 29 3.16 -1.39 12.48
CA GLU A 29 3.40 -2.64 13.24
C GLU A 29 2.12 -3.48 13.44
N GLU A 30 0.97 -2.84 13.58
CA GLU A 30 -0.33 -3.53 13.72
C GLU A 30 -1.14 -3.40 12.43
N ASP A 31 -1.92 -4.45 12.12
CA ASP A 31 -2.86 -4.44 11.01
C ASP A 31 -4.14 -3.66 11.37
N ASP A 32 -3.95 -2.35 11.55
CA ASP A 32 -4.95 -1.39 11.99
C ASP A 32 -5.23 -0.37 10.88
N PRO A 33 -6.44 -0.37 10.28
CA PRO A 33 -6.77 0.54 9.21
C PRO A 33 -6.59 2.02 9.60
N GLU A 34 -6.86 2.39 10.85
CA GLU A 34 -6.70 3.78 11.34
C GLU A 34 -5.23 4.20 11.31
N GLN A 35 -4.33 3.38 11.85
CA GLN A 35 -2.89 3.69 11.86
C GLN A 35 -2.29 3.69 10.45
N ILE A 36 -2.78 2.84 9.55
CA ILE A 36 -2.35 2.87 8.15
C ILE A 36 -2.75 4.20 7.50
N LEU A 37 -3.99 4.65 7.71
CA LEU A 37 -4.48 5.92 7.18
C LEU A 37 -3.79 7.14 7.81
N GLU A 38 -3.47 7.07 9.11
CA GLU A 38 -2.65 8.07 9.81
C GLU A 38 -1.25 8.16 9.19
N ALA A 39 -0.57 7.03 8.99
CA ALA A 39 0.76 6.99 8.39
C ALA A 39 0.79 7.60 6.97
N ILE A 40 -0.28 7.43 6.20
CA ILE A 40 -0.49 8.06 4.90
C ILE A 40 -0.61 9.59 5.05
N ASN A 41 -1.43 10.04 5.99
CA ASN A 41 -1.67 11.46 6.23
C ASN A 41 -0.43 12.20 6.72
N ASP A 42 0.30 11.63 7.68
CA ASP A 42 1.50 12.22 8.28
C ASP A 42 2.61 12.48 7.27
N ARG A 43 2.69 11.63 6.24
CA ARG A 43 3.67 11.74 5.16
C ARG A 43 3.22 12.63 4.01
N GLY A 44 2.03 13.22 4.11
CA GLY A 44 1.54 14.10 3.06
C GLY A 44 1.27 13.37 1.73
N ILE A 45 0.96 12.07 1.77
CA ILE A 45 0.75 11.28 0.55
C ILE A 45 -0.52 11.76 -0.17
N THR A 46 -0.38 12.10 -1.45
CA THR A 46 -1.47 12.61 -2.30
C THR A 46 -1.93 11.63 -3.36
N ARG A 47 -1.19 10.53 -3.58
CA ARG A 47 -1.51 9.50 -4.57
C ARG A 47 -1.27 8.14 -3.96
N LEU A 48 -2.26 7.26 -4.06
CA LEU A 48 -2.17 5.90 -3.52
C LEU A 48 -1.98 4.87 -4.63
N VAL A 49 -1.19 3.85 -4.33
CA VAL A 49 -1.13 2.60 -5.11
C VAL A 49 -1.38 1.49 -4.09
N VAL A 50 -2.53 0.82 -4.18
CA VAL A 50 -2.98 -0.18 -3.20
C VAL A 50 -3.19 -1.52 -3.87
N GLU A 51 -3.03 -2.61 -3.14
CA GLU A 51 -3.32 -3.94 -3.68
C GLU A 51 -4.82 -4.07 -3.95
N ASP A 52 -5.19 -4.77 -5.03
CA ASP A 52 -6.58 -4.98 -5.43
C ASP A 52 -7.23 -6.11 -4.63
N ILE A 53 -7.25 -5.94 -3.31
CA ILE A 53 -7.93 -6.85 -2.39
C ILE A 53 -9.44 -6.56 -2.32
N PRO A 54 -10.29 -7.49 -1.86
CA PRO A 54 -11.70 -7.20 -1.61
C PRO A 54 -11.86 -5.97 -0.69
N PRO A 55 -12.74 -5.01 -1.02
CA PRO A 55 -12.94 -3.83 -0.20
C PRO A 55 -13.54 -4.20 1.16
N THR A 56 -13.00 -3.61 2.22
CA THR A 56 -13.50 -3.71 3.60
C THR A 56 -14.35 -2.49 3.99
N SER A 57 -14.92 -2.51 5.18
CA SER A 57 -15.67 -1.37 5.74
C SER A 57 -15.13 -0.99 7.13
N PRO A 58 -13.86 -0.55 7.21
CA PRO A 58 -13.26 -0.15 8.47
C PRO A 58 -13.93 1.10 9.04
N THR A 59 -13.86 1.23 10.36
CA THR A 59 -14.21 2.46 11.07
C THR A 59 -12.94 3.26 11.29
N PHE A 60 -13.01 4.58 11.11
CA PHE A 60 -11.89 5.50 11.29
C PHE A 60 -12.26 6.64 12.22
N LEU A 61 -11.26 7.39 12.69
CA LEU A 61 -11.47 8.72 13.24
C LEU A 61 -11.93 9.69 12.13
N ARG A 62 -12.93 10.51 12.44
CA ARG A 62 -13.50 11.49 11.51
C ARG A 62 -12.46 12.46 10.99
N GLU A 63 -11.57 12.90 11.86
CA GLU A 63 -10.50 13.86 11.56
C GLU A 63 -9.46 13.25 10.62
N THR A 64 -9.12 11.98 10.79
CA THR A 64 -8.19 11.23 9.92
C THR A 64 -8.75 11.09 8.52
N VAL A 65 -10.03 10.71 8.38
CA VAL A 65 -10.72 10.67 7.08
C VAL A 65 -10.82 12.07 6.46
N SER A 66 -11.15 13.09 7.25
CA SER A 66 -11.22 14.48 6.77
C SER A 66 -9.88 14.98 6.23
N SER A 67 -8.78 14.61 6.87
CA SER A 67 -7.41 14.90 6.43
C SER A 67 -7.09 14.19 5.11
N ALA A 68 -7.42 12.91 5.02
CA ALA A 68 -7.20 12.08 3.83
C ALA A 68 -8.00 12.61 2.62
N LYS A 69 -9.29 12.94 2.81
CA LYS A 69 -10.17 13.54 1.79
C LYS A 69 -9.60 14.81 1.16
N ARG A 70 -9.01 15.68 1.96
CA ARG A 70 -8.44 16.94 1.48
C ARG A 70 -7.14 16.74 0.71
N ARG A 71 -6.45 15.63 0.93
CA ARG A 71 -5.07 15.43 0.48
C ARG A 71 -4.93 14.43 -0.66
N ILE A 72 -5.66 13.32 -0.62
CA ILE A 72 -5.54 12.26 -1.62
C ILE A 72 -6.31 12.67 -2.88
N VAL A 73 -5.58 12.78 -3.98
CA VAL A 73 -6.07 13.26 -5.27
C VAL A 73 -6.40 12.12 -6.22
N SER A 74 -5.66 11.02 -6.16
CA SER A 74 -5.84 9.90 -7.10
C SER A 74 -5.38 8.58 -6.49
N ALA A 75 -5.96 7.46 -6.93
CA ALA A 75 -5.51 6.15 -6.53
C ALA A 75 -5.46 5.16 -7.71
N LEU A 76 -4.56 4.19 -7.61
CA LEU A 76 -4.43 3.03 -8.49
C LEU A 76 -4.53 1.75 -7.66
N ALA A 77 -5.20 0.74 -8.21
CA ALA A 77 -5.13 -0.63 -7.74
C ALA A 77 -4.10 -1.43 -8.55
N TYR A 78 -3.32 -2.27 -7.88
CA TYR A 78 -2.40 -3.23 -8.49
C TYR A 78 -2.69 -4.67 -8.04
N SER A 79 -2.26 -5.66 -8.80
CA SER A 79 -2.23 -7.06 -8.36
C SER A 79 -0.80 -7.48 -8.07
N SER A 80 -0.58 -8.30 -7.05
CA SER A 80 0.71 -8.96 -6.79
C SER A 80 1.20 -9.82 -7.96
N THR A 81 0.32 -10.19 -8.90
CA THR A 81 0.68 -10.86 -10.15
C THR A 81 1.12 -9.91 -11.27
N GLY A 82 1.02 -8.60 -11.08
CA GLY A 82 1.28 -7.57 -12.11
C GLY A 82 0.17 -7.43 -13.17
N ARG A 83 -0.92 -8.19 -13.05
CA ARG A 83 -2.11 -8.14 -13.93
C ARG A 83 -3.36 -7.86 -13.09
N VAL A 84 -4.00 -6.72 -13.31
CA VAL A 84 -5.24 -6.34 -12.59
C VAL A 84 -6.42 -6.43 -13.53
N ASP A 85 -7.57 -6.88 -13.01
CA ASP A 85 -8.80 -6.94 -13.77
C ASP A 85 -9.30 -5.53 -14.13
N GLN A 86 -9.89 -5.39 -15.33
CA GLN A 86 -10.42 -4.11 -15.83
C GLN A 86 -9.37 -2.98 -15.80
N ALA A 87 -8.11 -3.32 -16.10
CA ALA A 87 -7.03 -2.35 -16.16
C ALA A 87 -7.27 -1.27 -17.23
N ASP A 88 -6.93 -0.03 -16.88
CA ASP A 88 -7.02 1.16 -17.73
C ASP A 88 -5.70 1.96 -17.76
N VAL A 89 -4.67 1.41 -17.11
CA VAL A 89 -3.30 1.93 -17.09
C VAL A 89 -2.35 0.77 -17.39
N THR A 90 -1.37 1.02 -18.25
CA THR A 90 -0.32 0.07 -18.58
C THR A 90 1.03 0.74 -18.48
N ILE A 91 1.97 0.10 -17.78
CA ILE A 91 3.35 0.55 -17.63
C ILE A 91 4.25 -0.52 -18.23
N LYS A 92 5.11 -0.14 -19.17
CA LYS A 92 6.14 -1.02 -19.76
C LYS A 92 7.49 -0.65 -19.14
N GLY A 93 7.98 -1.48 -18.23
CA GLY A 93 9.30 -1.34 -17.58
C GLY A 93 10.44 -1.43 -18.60
N CYS A 94 11.63 -0.93 -18.29
CA CYS A 94 12.82 -1.01 -19.16
C CYS A 94 13.90 -1.90 -18.53
N ALA A 95 14.91 -2.28 -19.32
CA ALA A 95 15.98 -3.16 -18.83
C ALA A 95 16.70 -2.59 -17.59
N GLU A 96 16.85 -1.28 -17.52
CA GLU A 96 17.45 -0.59 -16.38
C GLU A 96 16.57 -0.65 -15.13
N SER A 97 15.25 -0.42 -15.24
CA SER A 97 14.35 -0.54 -14.09
C SER A 97 14.31 -1.97 -13.57
N GLU A 98 14.31 -2.96 -14.46
CA GLU A 98 14.28 -4.37 -14.05
C GLU A 98 15.54 -4.79 -13.30
N LYS A 99 16.72 -4.27 -13.66
CA LYS A 99 17.93 -4.53 -12.87
C LYS A 99 17.76 -4.11 -11.41
N ASN A 100 17.10 -2.98 -11.17
CA ASN A 100 16.84 -2.49 -9.81
C ASN A 100 15.80 -3.34 -9.08
N VAL A 101 14.73 -3.77 -9.76
CA VAL A 101 13.73 -4.70 -9.20
C VAL A 101 14.40 -6.02 -8.81
N MET A 102 15.21 -6.60 -9.70
CA MET A 102 15.99 -7.81 -9.43
C MET A 102 16.94 -7.62 -8.25
N ALA A 103 17.67 -6.51 -8.19
CA ALA A 103 18.58 -6.21 -7.08
C ALA A 103 17.82 -6.10 -5.74
N THR A 104 16.66 -5.44 -5.72
CA THR A 104 15.78 -5.39 -4.55
C THR A 104 15.36 -6.80 -4.10
N MET A 105 14.95 -7.68 -5.01
CA MET A 105 14.59 -9.05 -4.66
C MET A 105 15.78 -9.86 -4.11
N HIS A 106 16.98 -9.66 -4.66
CA HIS A 106 18.18 -10.35 -4.18
C HIS A 106 18.62 -9.87 -2.80
N MET A 107 18.54 -8.57 -2.52
CA MET A 107 18.92 -7.94 -1.25
C MET A 107 17.91 -8.13 -0.12
N SER A 108 16.71 -8.62 -0.43
CA SER A 108 15.67 -8.89 0.57
C SER A 108 15.84 -10.30 1.12
N GLU A 109 16.19 -10.40 2.40
CA GLU A 109 16.23 -11.68 3.12
C GLU A 109 14.82 -12.20 3.38
N GLU A 110 13.86 -11.29 3.55
CA GLU A 110 12.44 -11.55 3.81
C GLU A 110 11.75 -12.37 2.71
N LEU A 111 12.36 -12.43 1.52
CA LEU A 111 11.83 -13.13 0.35
C LEU A 111 12.47 -14.49 0.11
N SER A 112 13.40 -14.95 0.96
CA SER A 112 14.23 -16.16 0.73
C SER A 112 13.44 -17.34 0.19
N ASP A 113 12.27 -17.59 0.77
CA ASP A 113 11.47 -18.79 0.52
C ASP A 113 10.60 -18.67 -0.74
N ILE A 114 10.47 -17.47 -1.29
CA ILE A 114 9.58 -17.18 -2.43
C ILE A 114 10.32 -16.60 -3.65
N LYS A 115 11.67 -16.48 -3.61
CA LYS A 115 12.45 -15.88 -4.71
C LYS A 115 12.17 -16.53 -6.06
N ASP A 116 12.14 -17.87 -6.12
CA ASP A 116 11.87 -18.60 -7.36
C ASP A 116 10.46 -18.33 -7.91
N GLN A 117 9.47 -18.18 -7.02
CA GLN A 117 8.11 -17.86 -7.42
C GLN A 117 8.01 -16.42 -7.93
N LEU A 118 8.68 -15.48 -7.26
CA LEU A 118 8.73 -14.08 -7.69
C LEU A 118 9.41 -13.92 -9.05
N GLN A 119 10.49 -14.68 -9.31
CA GLN A 119 11.14 -14.72 -10.62
C GLN A 119 10.17 -15.20 -11.70
N LYS A 120 9.50 -16.34 -11.48
CA LYS A 120 8.49 -16.86 -12.42
C LYS A 120 7.37 -15.87 -12.69
N ASN A 121 6.90 -15.18 -11.65
CA ASN A 121 5.87 -14.15 -11.78
C ASN A 121 6.38 -12.98 -12.63
N ARG A 122 7.63 -12.53 -12.44
CA ARG A 122 8.24 -11.48 -13.24
C ARG A 122 8.44 -11.89 -14.69
N ASP A 123 8.88 -13.11 -14.95
CA ASP A 123 9.04 -13.66 -16.31
C ASP A 123 7.70 -13.72 -17.06
N ALA A 124 6.61 -14.03 -16.35
CA ALA A 124 5.26 -14.05 -16.92
C ALA A 124 4.74 -12.66 -17.34
N LEU A 125 5.42 -11.57 -16.95
CA LEU A 125 5.04 -10.21 -17.30
C LEU A 125 5.63 -9.72 -18.64
N LEU A 126 6.55 -10.49 -19.24
CA LEU A 126 7.29 -10.05 -20.41
C LEU A 126 6.42 -9.94 -21.67
N VAL A 127 6.52 -8.81 -22.34
CA VAL A 127 5.99 -8.54 -23.69
C VAL A 127 7.07 -7.83 -24.49
N ASP A 128 7.58 -8.49 -25.53
CA ASP A 128 8.78 -8.08 -26.28
C ASP A 128 9.99 -7.87 -25.36
N ASP A 129 10.32 -8.89 -24.56
CA ASP A 129 11.47 -8.91 -23.62
C ASP A 129 11.48 -7.80 -22.57
N ARG A 130 10.32 -7.18 -22.32
CA ARG A 130 10.15 -6.12 -21.32
C ARG A 130 8.92 -6.39 -20.48
N PRO A 131 8.99 -6.27 -19.15
CA PRO A 131 7.83 -6.48 -18.33
C PRO A 131 6.84 -5.36 -18.57
N VAL A 132 5.60 -5.77 -18.77
CA VAL A 132 4.45 -4.90 -18.79
C VAL A 132 3.71 -5.18 -17.50
N GLU A 133 3.27 -4.15 -16.79
CA GLU A 133 2.40 -4.21 -15.62
C GLU A 133 1.13 -3.39 -15.90
N THR A 134 0.01 -3.82 -15.34
CA THR A 134 -1.28 -3.17 -15.55
C THR A 134 -1.87 -2.72 -14.22
N TYR A 135 -2.50 -1.56 -14.22
CA TYR A 135 -3.12 -0.94 -13.06
C TYR A 135 -4.52 -0.48 -13.41
N ARG A 136 -5.34 -0.28 -12.39
CA ARG A 136 -6.70 0.22 -12.52
C ARG A 136 -6.85 1.50 -11.72
N ARG A 137 -7.27 2.60 -12.35
CA ARG A 137 -7.69 3.81 -11.63
C ARG A 137 -8.90 3.49 -10.77
N ILE A 138 -8.83 3.90 -9.51
CA ILE A 138 -9.92 3.77 -8.55
C ILE A 138 -10.14 5.10 -7.83
N GLU A 139 -11.34 5.30 -7.30
CA GLU A 139 -11.63 6.46 -6.47
C GLU A 139 -10.84 6.39 -5.15
N PRO A 140 -10.34 7.52 -4.62
CA PRO A 140 -9.67 7.54 -3.31
C PRO A 140 -10.48 6.90 -2.18
N ALA A 141 -11.81 7.04 -2.23
CA ALA A 141 -12.74 6.41 -1.29
C ALA A 141 -12.65 4.88 -1.29
N ASP A 142 -12.46 4.29 -2.47
CA ASP A 142 -12.36 2.84 -2.64
C ASP A 142 -10.96 2.33 -2.32
N ALA A 143 -9.92 3.14 -2.56
CA ALA A 143 -8.55 2.81 -2.19
C ALA A 143 -8.39 2.61 -0.68
N ILE A 144 -9.09 3.41 0.12
CA ILE A 144 -8.97 3.34 1.59
C ILE A 144 -9.64 2.09 2.16
N LYS A 145 -10.68 1.60 1.49
CA LYS A 145 -11.30 0.30 1.78
C LYS A 145 -10.41 -0.89 1.39
N LYS A 146 -9.28 -0.64 0.72
CA LYS A 146 -8.33 -1.67 0.25
C LYS A 146 -6.97 -1.57 0.94
N LEU A 147 -6.85 -0.76 2.00
CA LEU A 147 -5.58 -0.63 2.74
C LEU A 147 -5.19 -1.91 3.47
N THR A 148 -6.19 -2.63 3.96
CA THR A 148 -6.02 -3.87 4.72
C THR A 148 -7.30 -4.72 4.70
N PRO A 149 -7.20 -6.07 4.78
CA PRO A 149 -8.36 -6.94 5.06
C PRO A 149 -8.94 -6.77 6.49
N SER A 150 -8.21 -6.16 7.42
CA SER A 150 -8.65 -5.92 8.80
C SER A 150 -9.65 -4.76 8.90
N THR A 151 -10.61 -4.90 9.82
CA THR A 151 -11.50 -3.80 10.26
C THR A 151 -11.31 -3.47 11.74
N GLU A 152 -10.35 -4.12 12.39
CA GLU A 152 -10.14 -4.05 13.84
C GLU A 152 -9.16 -2.94 14.20
N PHE A 153 -9.37 -2.30 15.34
CA PHE A 153 -8.43 -1.35 15.88
C PHE A 153 -7.25 -2.03 16.57
N GLY A 154 -6.05 -1.52 16.30
CA GLY A 154 -4.83 -1.88 16.99
C GLY A 154 -4.80 -1.36 18.43
N SER A 155 -3.74 -1.69 19.16
CA SER A 155 -3.58 -1.31 20.56
C SER A 155 -3.51 0.22 20.75
N ALA A 156 -2.77 0.92 19.89
CA ALA A 156 -2.62 2.37 19.97
C ALA A 156 -3.96 3.10 19.75
N THR A 157 -4.69 2.72 18.69
CA THR A 157 -6.00 3.31 18.38
C THR A 157 -7.02 3.02 19.49
N ARG A 158 -7.09 1.79 20.00
CA ARG A 158 -7.97 1.46 21.14
C ARG A 158 -7.65 2.29 22.37
N SER A 159 -6.36 2.42 22.72
CA SER A 159 -5.94 3.24 23.85
C SER A 159 -6.33 4.70 23.67
N TYR A 160 -6.24 5.23 22.45
CA TYR A 160 -6.68 6.60 22.15
C TYR A 160 -8.20 6.76 22.25
N LEU A 161 -8.97 5.79 21.74
CA LEU A 161 -10.44 5.80 21.85
C LEU A 161 -10.91 5.70 23.31
N ASP A 162 -10.21 4.95 24.16
CA ASP A 162 -10.49 4.89 25.59
C ASP A 162 -10.36 6.28 26.26
N VAL A 163 -9.34 7.06 25.87
CA VAL A 163 -9.17 8.45 26.33
C VAL A 163 -10.33 9.34 25.86
N LEU A 164 -10.87 9.09 24.67
CA LEU A 164 -12.05 9.77 24.14
C LEU A 164 -13.38 9.24 24.70
N GLY A 165 -13.33 8.27 25.63
CA GLY A 165 -14.50 7.66 26.25
C GLY A 165 -15.28 6.74 25.32
N ASN A 166 -14.65 6.22 24.25
CA ASN A 166 -15.26 5.40 23.22
C ASN A 166 -16.52 6.05 22.60
N ASP A 167 -16.55 7.39 22.54
CA ASP A 167 -17.70 8.12 22.04
C ASP A 167 -17.80 7.99 20.51
N PRO A 168 -18.89 7.39 19.98
CA PRO A 168 -19.04 7.13 18.55
C PRO A 168 -19.08 8.42 17.70
N LYS A 169 -19.25 9.60 18.30
CA LYS A 169 -19.24 10.87 17.57
C LYS A 169 -17.91 11.17 16.88
N PHE A 170 -16.81 10.57 17.34
CA PHE A 170 -15.47 10.73 16.77
C PHE A 170 -15.19 9.74 15.64
N LEU A 171 -16.07 8.75 15.43
CA LEU A 171 -15.87 7.67 14.48
C LEU A 171 -16.70 7.87 13.21
N THR A 172 -16.23 7.30 12.10
CA THR A 172 -16.94 7.27 10.81
C THR A 172 -16.55 6.05 10.01
N THR A 173 -17.51 5.47 9.30
CA THR A 173 -17.28 4.49 8.20
C THR A 173 -17.41 5.14 6.83
N SER A 174 -17.82 6.41 6.79
CA SER A 174 -18.01 7.18 5.57
C SER A 174 -16.69 7.81 5.16
N TRP A 175 -16.35 7.67 3.87
CA TRP A 175 -15.39 8.53 3.20
C TRP A 175 -15.92 9.95 3.30
#